data_AF-A0AB34KTN5-F1
#
_entry.id   AF-A0AB34KTN5-F1
#
_cell.length_a   1.000
_cell.length_b   1.000
_cell.length_c   1.000
_cell.angle_alpha   90.00
_cell.angle_beta   90.00
_cell.angle_gamma   90.00
#
_symmetry.space_group_name_H-M   'P 1'
#
loop_
_entity.id
_entity.type
_entity.pdbx_description
1 polymer ?
#
loop_
_entity_poly.entity_id
_entity_poly.type
_entity_poly.pdbx_seq_one_letter_code
_entity_poly.pdbx_strand_id
1 'polypeptide(L)'
;MDCSGSHRSGCWGIVPPHILEHLTHASGTNERQKNAASNTLQAMEAVHRARNAIGLTSFACPGGQSSMGNQSVMGRQSNMENRQSDLMGRQADMFGRQSNMMDRQSDSTGRQSGLIPPYMYAEISQSEDVSEETKIRIRLNMELANGMGMRSPSQGTEQPMPAVPAEPAMPEHLLRLVRDARQTNQKVGKFVVRNQQERNASRDEGAKRIWDYQEQIFKFFSQVYGRNSIDDKGFHLVATVHWDDDNGRTPGYMNAFWDPRMLEWYYGDGDGAIFDDFTKSLDISGHEYTHAVTQFTANLPYQYQAGALNEHFSDVFGSMIKQYFHEGGRQQAGDADWLIGQGIFLSAKAPALRSMKAPGTAYDWPEVIGTDPQPKDMDGYRELPLEKDNGGVHLFSGIPNRAFYLAATEFGGYAWDTAGKIWYETLVDPEFAAMFDPEAFGERDIERNSKNAFKLMALLTCKHAQSLFGRRGFDVVKRAWKTVKVLPANNSML
;
A
#
# COMPACT_ATOMS: atom_id res chain seq x y z
N MET A 1 -8.86 47.11 41.00
CA MET A 1 -7.50 47.67 40.90
C MET A 1 -6.59 46.58 40.36
N ASP A 2 -6.09 46.83 39.14
CA ASP A 2 -4.88 46.35 38.45
C ASP A 2 -4.36 44.89 38.51
N CYS A 3 -4.52 44.24 37.35
CA CYS A 3 -3.53 43.67 36.42
C CYS A 3 -2.08 43.34 36.83
N SER A 4 -1.67 42.09 36.52
CA SER A 4 -0.46 41.60 35.80
C SER A 4 -0.03 40.25 36.40
N GLY A 5 0.38 39.17 35.72
CA GLY A 5 0.61 38.85 34.32
C GLY A 5 1.49 37.59 34.27
N SER A 6 1.04 36.53 33.60
CA SER A 6 1.82 35.53 32.83
C SER A 6 1.10 34.16 32.78
N HIS A 7 0.35 33.94 31.71
CA HIS A 7 -0.05 32.60 31.29
C HIS A 7 1.11 31.93 30.55
N ARG A 8 1.56 30.78 31.07
CA ARG A 8 2.31 29.78 30.30
C ARG A 8 1.34 28.65 29.96
N SER A 9 0.92 28.58 28.71
CA SER A 9 0.13 27.48 28.16
C SER A 9 1.00 26.23 27.99
N GLY A 10 0.83 25.28 28.91
CA GLY A 10 1.35 23.92 28.81
C GLY A 10 0.33 22.99 28.13
N CYS A 11 0.82 22.00 27.38
CA CYS A 11 0.00 20.93 26.81
C CYS A 11 -0.75 20.20 27.93
N TRP A 12 -2.08 20.23 27.87
CA TRP A 12 -2.93 19.43 28.75
C TRP A 12 -3.19 18.09 28.06
N GLY A 13 -2.75 16.99 28.68
CA GLY A 13 -3.47 15.74 28.54
C GLY A 13 -4.88 15.90 29.13
N ILE A 14 -5.86 15.18 28.59
CA ILE A 14 -7.29 15.30 28.97
C ILE A 14 -7.53 15.02 30.48
N VAL A 15 -6.60 14.33 31.16
CA VAL A 15 -6.64 14.06 32.60
C VAL A 15 -5.47 14.76 33.32
N PRO A 16 -5.73 15.64 34.31
CA PRO A 16 -4.69 16.28 35.10
C PRO A 16 -3.79 15.28 35.88
N PRO A 17 -2.46 15.51 36.01
CA PRO A 17 -1.53 14.60 36.69
C PRO A 17 -1.93 14.23 38.13
N HIS A 18 -2.46 15.19 38.89
CA HIS A 18 -2.90 14.96 40.27
C HIS A 18 -4.08 13.98 40.37
N ILE A 19 -4.90 13.84 39.32
CA ILE A 19 -5.96 12.83 39.26
C ILE A 19 -5.37 11.44 39.01
N LEU A 20 -4.34 11.35 38.16
CA LEU A 20 -3.63 10.09 37.89
C LEU A 20 -2.86 9.59 39.11
N GLU A 21 -2.20 10.48 39.85
CA GLU A 21 -1.55 10.17 41.14
C GLU A 21 -2.56 9.71 42.21
N HIS A 22 -3.78 10.25 42.20
CA HIS A 22 -4.80 9.77 43.11
C HIS A 22 -5.27 8.35 42.76
N LEU A 23 -5.40 8.06 41.45
CA LEU A 23 -5.81 6.74 40.96
C LEU A 23 -4.79 5.63 41.21
N THR A 24 -3.49 5.95 41.33
CA THR A 24 -2.43 4.97 41.67
C THR A 24 -2.49 4.50 43.13
N HIS A 25 -3.12 5.28 44.02
CA HIS A 25 -3.14 5.01 45.46
C HIS A 25 -4.54 4.81 46.05
N ALA A 26 -5.60 5.07 45.29
CA ALA A 26 -6.98 4.89 45.76
C ALA A 26 -7.28 3.42 46.10
N SER A 27 -7.93 3.20 47.24
CA SER A 27 -8.30 1.87 47.74
C SER A 27 -9.47 1.22 46.99
N GLY A 28 -10.11 1.95 46.06
CA GLY A 28 -11.21 1.48 45.21
C GLY A 28 -10.85 1.23 43.74
N THR A 29 -9.61 1.48 43.31
CA THR A 29 -9.16 1.20 41.93
C THR A 29 -8.58 -0.20 41.80
N ASN A 30 -8.92 -0.89 40.71
CA ASN A 30 -8.33 -2.20 40.43
C ASN A 30 -6.89 -2.06 39.91
N GLU A 31 -6.09 -3.12 40.01
CA GLU A 31 -4.66 -3.08 39.63
C GLU A 31 -4.43 -2.66 38.17
N ARG A 32 -5.37 -2.98 37.28
CA ARG A 32 -5.31 -2.56 35.87
C ARG A 32 -5.42 -1.03 35.73
N GLN A 33 -6.30 -0.40 36.52
CA GLN A 33 -6.46 1.06 36.55
C GLN A 33 -5.28 1.76 37.21
N LYS A 34 -4.71 1.19 38.28
CA LYS A 34 -3.49 1.73 38.92
C LYS A 34 -2.30 1.68 37.97
N ASN A 35 -2.12 0.56 37.26
CA ASN A 35 -1.04 0.40 36.28
C ASN A 35 -1.21 1.35 35.08
N ALA A 36 -2.44 1.53 34.58
CA ALA A 36 -2.73 2.49 33.52
C ALA A 36 -2.45 3.95 33.94
N ALA A 37 -2.83 4.32 35.17
CA ALA A 37 -2.55 5.65 35.72
C ALA A 37 -1.04 5.88 35.90
N SER A 38 -0.30 4.89 36.42
CA SER A 38 1.15 4.96 36.61
C SER A 38 1.91 5.06 35.28
N ASN A 39 1.53 4.26 34.28
CA ASN A 39 2.14 4.32 32.95
C ASN A 39 1.88 5.67 32.25
N THR A 40 0.70 6.24 32.45
CA THR A 40 0.36 7.56 31.92
C THR A 40 1.21 8.65 32.61
N LEU A 41 1.41 8.56 33.92
CA LEU A 41 2.28 9.48 34.67
C LEU A 41 3.73 9.42 34.17
N GLN A 42 4.27 8.22 33.98
CA GLN A 42 5.64 8.01 33.48
C GLN A 42 5.82 8.55 32.05
N ALA A 43 4.82 8.37 31.18
CA ALA A 43 4.83 8.92 29.83
C ALA A 43 4.81 10.47 29.86
N MET A 44 4.00 11.08 30.73
CA MET A 44 3.95 12.53 30.90
C MET A 44 5.30 13.09 31.38
N GLU A 45 5.96 12.43 32.34
CA GLU A 45 7.30 12.82 32.78
C GLU A 45 8.36 12.64 31.68
N ALA A 46 8.30 11.56 30.90
CA ALA A 46 9.23 11.31 29.79
C ALA A 46 9.13 12.40 28.72
N VAL A 47 7.91 12.82 28.38
CA VAL A 47 7.66 13.95 27.48
C VAL A 47 8.17 15.26 28.09
N HIS A 48 7.99 15.47 29.40
CA HIS A 48 8.48 16.67 30.07
C HIS A 48 10.01 16.73 30.15
N ARG A 49 10.68 15.58 30.35
CA ARG A 49 12.14 15.43 30.31
C ARG A 49 12.69 15.66 28.90
N ALA A 50 12.06 15.08 27.88
CA ALA A 50 12.42 15.28 26.48
C ALA A 50 12.30 16.75 26.07
N ARG A 51 11.26 17.45 26.54
CA ARG A 51 11.05 18.87 26.27
C ARG A 51 12.09 19.77 26.93
N ASN A 52 12.55 19.44 28.13
CA ASN A 52 13.63 20.18 28.81
C ASN A 52 15.01 19.90 28.20
N ALA A 53 15.21 18.73 27.57
CA ALA A 53 16.46 18.37 26.88
C ALA A 53 16.68 19.12 25.55
N ILE A 54 15.62 19.68 24.93
CA ILE A 54 15.68 20.33 23.60
C ILE A 54 15.96 21.85 23.69
N GLY A 55 16.10 22.43 24.88
CA GLY A 55 16.77 23.73 25.06
C GLY A 55 16.36 24.86 24.12
N LEU A 56 15.05 25.13 23.95
CA LEU A 56 14.60 26.34 23.24
C LEU A 56 14.69 27.56 24.17
N THR A 57 15.89 28.13 24.28
CA THR A 57 16.08 29.53 24.67
C THR A 57 16.30 30.38 23.41
N SER A 58 15.48 31.42 23.29
CA SER A 58 15.43 32.47 22.26
C SER A 58 16.73 32.74 21.49
N PHE A 59 16.67 32.69 20.16
CA PHE A 59 17.66 33.33 19.29
C PHE A 59 17.36 34.83 19.15
N ALA A 60 18.28 35.66 19.63
CA ALA A 60 18.49 37.02 19.15
C ALA A 60 19.66 37.00 18.16
N CYS A 61 19.52 37.67 17.01
CA CYS A 61 20.59 37.88 16.05
C CYS A 61 21.79 38.62 16.67
N PRO A 62 23.01 38.37 16.17
CA PRO A 62 23.84 39.51 15.79
C PRO A 62 24.57 39.33 14.44
N GLY A 63 24.77 40.48 13.79
CA GLY A 63 25.44 40.66 12.51
C GLY A 63 26.95 40.35 12.50
N GLY A 64 27.49 40.34 11.28
CA GLY A 64 28.81 39.82 10.97
C GLY A 64 30.02 40.70 11.34
N GLN A 65 31.20 40.08 11.22
CA GLN A 65 32.40 40.65 10.61
C GLN A 65 33.43 39.53 10.35
N SER A 66 34.24 39.75 9.31
CA SER A 66 35.28 38.90 8.72
C SER A 66 36.54 38.71 9.58
N SER A 67 37.24 37.57 9.41
CA SER A 67 38.69 37.56 9.09
C SER A 67 39.19 36.17 8.64
N MET A 68 40.19 36.20 7.75
CA MET A 68 40.88 35.07 7.11
C MET A 68 41.94 34.42 8.03
N GLY A 69 42.30 33.15 7.77
CA GLY A 69 43.59 32.60 8.22
C GLY A 69 43.80 31.07 8.08
N ASN A 70 44.44 30.66 6.98
CA ASN A 70 45.38 29.53 6.76
C ASN A 70 45.02 28.04 6.98
N GLN A 71 45.07 27.29 5.85
CA GLN A 71 45.93 26.12 5.51
C GLN A 71 46.31 25.12 6.64
N SER A 72 46.32 23.78 6.50
CA SER A 72 46.35 22.85 5.36
C SER A 72 46.35 21.37 5.84
N VAL A 73 46.19 20.43 4.91
CA VAL A 73 46.55 18.98 4.93
C VAL A 73 45.66 18.00 5.70
N MET A 74 44.66 17.43 5.00
CA MET A 74 44.39 15.98 4.95
C MET A 74 43.50 15.67 3.74
N GLY A 75 44.06 15.84 2.54
CA GLY A 75 43.44 15.42 1.29
C GLY A 75 43.87 14.00 0.96
N ARG A 76 43.01 13.01 1.25
CA ARG A 76 42.85 11.74 0.49
C ARG A 76 41.85 10.72 1.09
N GLN A 77 41.26 10.98 2.26
CA GLN A 77 40.06 10.24 2.73
C GLN A 77 38.74 10.99 2.44
N SER A 78 38.80 12.32 2.29
CA SER A 78 37.64 13.19 2.07
C SER A 78 36.98 13.08 0.68
N ASN A 79 37.58 12.40 -0.31
CA ASN A 79 36.97 12.29 -1.64
C ASN A 79 35.93 11.15 -1.77
N MET A 80 35.93 10.17 -0.86
CA MET A 80 34.84 9.18 -0.80
C MET A 80 33.71 9.67 0.11
N GLU A 81 34.04 10.26 1.25
CA GLU A 81 33.04 10.82 2.18
C GLU A 81 32.33 12.04 1.58
N ASN A 82 33.03 12.93 0.84
CA ASN A 82 32.37 14.04 0.14
C ASN A 82 31.49 13.58 -1.03
N ARG A 83 31.82 12.47 -1.70
CA ARG A 83 30.95 11.90 -2.75
C ARG A 83 29.71 11.23 -2.16
N GLN A 84 29.84 10.58 -1.00
CA GLN A 84 28.70 10.03 -0.25
C GLN A 84 27.82 11.12 0.37
N SER A 85 28.40 12.20 0.88
CA SER A 85 27.66 13.34 1.41
C SER A 85 27.00 14.18 0.31
N ASP A 86 27.63 14.32 -0.87
CA ASP A 86 27.01 14.97 -2.04
C ASP A 86 25.86 14.13 -2.60
N LEU A 87 25.95 12.80 -2.56
CA LEU A 87 24.84 11.90 -2.89
C LEU A 87 23.70 12.01 -1.88
N MET A 88 24.01 12.05 -0.57
CA MET A 88 23.00 12.22 0.48
C MET A 88 22.37 13.62 0.48
N GLY A 89 23.15 14.66 0.18
CA GLY A 89 22.69 16.05 0.04
C GLY A 89 21.79 16.24 -1.19
N ARG A 90 22.16 15.64 -2.33
CA ARG A 90 21.30 15.61 -3.54
C ARG A 90 20.05 14.76 -3.34
N GLN A 91 20.11 13.70 -2.52
CA GLN A 91 18.94 12.88 -2.16
C GLN A 91 17.96 13.64 -1.26
N ALA A 92 18.44 14.38 -0.25
CA ALA A 92 17.60 15.22 0.60
C ALA A 92 16.90 16.35 -0.18
N ASP A 93 17.62 17.00 -1.10
CA ASP A 93 17.08 18.01 -2.02
C ASP A 93 16.09 17.41 -3.05
N MET A 94 16.20 16.13 -3.41
CA MET A 94 15.27 15.44 -4.32
C MET A 94 13.92 15.12 -3.66
N PHE A 95 13.91 14.71 -2.38
CA PHE A 95 12.66 14.48 -1.64
C PHE A 95 11.84 15.77 -1.49
N GLY A 96 12.49 16.93 -1.39
CA GLY A 96 11.83 18.26 -1.39
C GLY A 96 11.36 18.75 -2.76
N ARG A 97 11.75 18.10 -3.87
CA ARG A 97 11.31 18.45 -5.23
C ARG A 97 10.15 17.59 -5.73
N GLN A 98 10.03 16.35 -5.24
CA GLN A 98 8.87 15.48 -5.52
C GLN A 98 7.58 16.00 -4.89
N SER A 99 7.66 16.71 -3.75
CA SER A 99 6.50 17.30 -3.07
C SER A 99 5.75 18.37 -3.89
N ASN A 100 6.38 18.98 -4.90
CA ASN A 100 5.80 20.10 -5.65
C ASN A 100 4.93 19.68 -6.85
N MET A 101 4.87 18.40 -7.21
CA MET A 101 3.93 17.88 -8.23
C MET A 101 2.53 17.57 -7.66
N MET A 102 2.31 17.78 -6.35
CA MET A 102 1.28 17.07 -5.58
C MET A 102 -0.04 17.82 -5.31
N ASP A 103 -0.26 19.00 -5.88
CA ASP A 103 -1.35 19.88 -5.39
C ASP A 103 -2.74 19.66 -6.02
N ARG A 104 -3.00 18.54 -6.72
CA ARG A 104 -4.35 18.28 -7.29
C ARG A 104 -4.93 16.89 -7.11
N GLN A 105 -4.15 15.88 -6.71
CA GLN A 105 -4.61 14.48 -6.75
C GLN A 105 -4.85 13.85 -5.36
N SER A 106 -4.54 14.55 -4.27
CA SER A 106 -4.56 13.93 -2.92
C SER A 106 -5.90 13.97 -2.19
N ASP A 107 -6.92 14.70 -2.67
CA ASP A 107 -8.03 15.11 -1.81
C ASP A 107 -9.39 14.42 -2.03
N SER A 108 -9.49 13.34 -2.83
CA SER A 108 -10.80 12.70 -3.03
C SER A 108 -10.86 11.18 -3.17
N THR A 109 -9.76 10.42 -3.19
CA THR A 109 -9.82 8.97 -3.50
C THR A 109 -8.87 8.04 -2.75
N GLY A 110 -7.85 8.55 -2.05
CA GLY A 110 -6.76 7.74 -1.48
C GLY A 110 -7.09 7.04 -0.15
N ARG A 111 -7.98 6.05 -0.14
CA ARG A 111 -8.05 5.08 0.97
C ARG A 111 -6.87 4.12 0.87
N GLN A 112 -6.27 3.78 2.02
CA GLN A 112 -5.23 2.75 2.07
C GLN A 112 -5.87 1.39 1.74
N SER A 113 -5.24 0.65 0.83
CA SER A 113 -5.62 -0.71 0.46
C SER A 113 -4.69 -1.67 1.18
N GLY A 114 -5.23 -2.58 1.99
CA GLY A 114 -4.44 -3.60 2.68
C GLY A 114 -4.78 -4.98 2.13
N LEU A 115 -3.76 -5.78 1.83
CA LEU A 115 -3.87 -7.10 1.22
C LEU A 115 -4.83 -8.06 1.95
N ILE A 116 -4.76 -8.09 3.29
CA ILE A 116 -5.61 -8.92 4.15
C ILE A 116 -6.92 -8.20 4.44
N PRO A 117 -8.07 -8.78 4.02
CA PRO A 117 -9.35 -8.10 4.09
C PRO A 117 -9.96 -8.15 5.50
N PRO A 118 -10.77 -7.15 5.89
CA PRO A 118 -11.36 -7.07 7.24
C PRO A 118 -12.21 -8.28 7.66
N TYR A 119 -12.86 -8.96 6.71
CA TYR A 119 -13.66 -10.13 7.03
C TYR A 119 -12.82 -11.31 7.53
N MET A 120 -11.57 -11.46 7.08
CA MET A 120 -10.68 -12.52 7.52
C MET A 120 -10.25 -12.29 8.97
N TYR A 121 -9.95 -11.04 9.33
CA TYR A 121 -9.72 -10.66 10.71
C TYR A 121 -10.94 -10.97 11.60
N ALA A 122 -12.16 -10.74 11.10
CA ALA A 122 -13.37 -11.06 11.84
C ALA A 122 -13.51 -12.57 12.12
N GLU A 123 -13.23 -13.44 11.15
CA GLU A 123 -13.21 -14.90 11.34
C GLU A 123 -12.16 -15.32 12.39
N ILE A 124 -10.91 -14.84 12.24
CA ILE A 124 -9.83 -15.16 13.18
C ILE A 124 -10.19 -14.70 14.61
N SER A 125 -10.77 -13.52 14.75
CA SER A 125 -11.15 -12.97 16.06
C SER A 125 -12.16 -13.83 16.82
N GLN A 126 -12.97 -14.61 16.09
CA GLN A 126 -14.02 -15.47 16.65
C GLN A 126 -13.57 -16.91 16.86
N SER A 127 -12.42 -17.31 16.31
CA SER A 127 -11.89 -18.66 16.41
C SER A 127 -11.52 -19.02 17.86
N GLU A 128 -11.89 -20.24 18.28
CA GLU A 128 -11.44 -20.84 19.55
C GLU A 128 -10.04 -21.45 19.44
N ASP A 129 -9.57 -21.71 18.21
CA ASP A 129 -8.31 -22.39 17.89
C ASP A 129 -7.10 -21.45 17.80
N VAL A 130 -7.31 -20.15 18.05
CA VAL A 130 -6.24 -19.13 18.03
C VAL A 130 -5.95 -18.59 19.42
N SER A 131 -4.67 -18.28 19.66
CA SER A 131 -4.22 -17.75 20.94
C SER A 131 -4.84 -16.37 21.25
N GLU A 132 -4.96 -16.04 22.54
CA GLU A 132 -5.40 -14.71 22.95
C GLU A 132 -4.44 -13.59 22.46
N GLU A 133 -3.15 -13.91 22.31
CA GLU A 133 -2.18 -12.98 21.72
C GLU A 133 -2.51 -12.69 20.26
N THR A 134 -2.80 -13.72 19.45
CA THR A 134 -3.26 -13.57 18.06
C THR A 134 -4.54 -12.72 18.01
N LYS A 135 -5.51 -12.97 18.89
CA LYS A 135 -6.75 -12.17 18.96
C LYS A 135 -6.52 -10.70 19.35
N ILE A 136 -5.50 -10.41 20.17
CA ILE A 136 -5.09 -9.04 20.47
C ILE A 136 -4.54 -8.39 19.20
N ARG A 137 -3.61 -9.05 18.48
CA ARG A 137 -3.04 -8.55 17.22
C ARG A 137 -4.13 -8.26 16.18
N ILE A 138 -5.07 -9.19 16.00
CA ILE A 138 -6.19 -9.03 15.08
C ILE A 138 -7.03 -7.79 15.39
N ARG A 139 -7.30 -7.51 16.67
CA ARG A 139 -8.03 -6.30 17.06
C ARG A 139 -7.27 -5.03 16.71
N LEU A 140 -5.96 -5.00 16.94
CA LEU A 140 -5.10 -3.86 16.55
C LEU A 140 -5.10 -3.66 15.03
N ASN A 141 -4.90 -4.74 14.25
CA ASN A 141 -4.95 -4.72 12.79
C ASN A 141 -6.30 -4.20 12.27
N MET A 142 -7.41 -4.62 12.89
CA MET A 142 -8.76 -4.16 12.53
C MET A 142 -9.00 -2.69 12.88
N GLU A 143 -8.54 -2.23 14.05
CA GLU A 143 -8.65 -0.81 14.45
C GLU A 143 -7.91 0.08 13.45
N LEU A 144 -6.73 -0.35 13.03
CA LEU A 144 -5.97 0.33 12.00
C LEU A 144 -6.71 0.31 10.66
N ALA A 145 -7.12 -0.85 10.15
CA ALA A 145 -7.84 -0.99 8.88
C ALA A 145 -9.13 -0.15 8.85
N ASN A 146 -9.87 -0.11 9.96
CA ASN A 146 -11.08 0.72 10.08
C ASN A 146 -10.75 2.21 10.18
N GLY A 147 -9.68 2.59 10.88
CA GLY A 147 -9.18 3.97 10.94
C GLY A 147 -8.61 4.47 9.60
N MET A 148 -8.15 3.54 8.76
CA MET A 148 -7.72 3.80 7.38
C MET A 148 -8.91 4.04 6.43
N GLY A 149 -10.07 3.44 6.70
CA GLY A 149 -11.30 3.61 5.90
C GLY A 149 -12.15 4.85 6.25
N MET A 150 -11.95 5.46 7.42
CA MET A 150 -12.85 6.46 8.03
C MET A 150 -12.34 7.91 8.06
N ARG A 151 -11.25 8.28 7.38
CA ARG A 151 -10.83 9.69 7.31
C ARG A 151 -11.50 10.39 6.12
N SER A 152 -12.57 11.13 6.40
CA SER A 152 -13.00 12.28 5.57
C SER A 152 -11.84 13.28 5.43
N PRO A 153 -11.77 14.07 4.35
CA PRO A 153 -10.79 15.13 4.24
C PRO A 153 -11.05 16.14 5.35
N SER A 154 -10.25 16.09 6.42
CA SER A 154 -10.24 17.14 7.42
C SER A 154 -9.51 18.32 6.80
N GLN A 155 -10.19 19.46 6.69
CA GLN A 155 -9.63 20.76 6.32
C GLN A 155 -8.33 21.02 7.09
N GLY A 156 -7.20 20.75 6.44
CA GLY A 156 -5.87 21.18 6.87
C GLY A 156 -5.59 22.55 6.28
N THR A 157 -5.21 23.50 7.12
CA THR A 157 -4.85 24.87 6.74
C THR A 157 -3.87 24.91 5.56
N GLU A 158 -4.30 25.54 4.47
CA GLU A 158 -3.50 25.86 3.28
C GLU A 158 -2.23 26.63 3.68
N GLN A 159 -1.07 26.18 3.19
CA GLN A 159 0.13 27.03 3.10
C GLN A 159 0.42 27.30 1.61
N PRO A 160 0.77 28.55 1.23
CA PRO A 160 0.91 28.90 -0.18
C PRO A 160 2.24 28.43 -0.78
N MET A 161 2.15 27.87 -1.99
CA MET A 161 3.27 27.37 -2.81
C MET A 161 4.17 28.49 -3.39
N PRO A 162 5.49 28.25 -3.52
CA PRO A 162 6.39 29.04 -4.37
C PRO A 162 6.44 28.52 -5.82
N ALA A 163 6.80 29.41 -6.76
CA ALA A 163 6.77 29.19 -8.21
C ALA A 163 7.81 28.18 -8.76
N VAL A 164 7.44 27.54 -9.88
CA VAL A 164 8.16 26.48 -10.61
C VAL A 164 9.43 26.99 -11.32
N PRO A 165 10.60 26.33 -11.16
CA PRO A 165 11.70 26.38 -12.12
C PRO A 165 11.70 25.18 -13.08
N ALA A 166 12.25 25.38 -14.28
CA ALA A 166 12.24 24.46 -15.42
C ALA A 166 12.83 23.04 -15.17
N GLU A 167 12.30 22.07 -15.92
CA GLU A 167 12.56 20.62 -15.85
C GLU A 167 14.06 20.23 -15.88
N PRO A 168 14.52 19.38 -14.94
CA PRO A 168 15.77 18.66 -15.07
C PRO A 168 15.58 17.26 -15.71
N ALA A 169 16.59 16.82 -16.44
CA ALA A 169 16.64 15.58 -17.23
C ALA A 169 16.49 14.28 -16.42
N MET A 170 16.01 13.24 -17.12
CA MET A 170 15.81 11.84 -16.71
C MET A 170 16.95 11.26 -15.84
N PRO A 171 16.68 10.58 -14.72
CA PRO A 171 17.69 9.77 -14.07
C PRO A 171 17.96 8.50 -14.90
N GLU A 172 19.21 8.28 -15.30
CA GLU A 172 19.68 7.07 -16.00
C GLU A 172 19.53 5.78 -15.18
N HIS A 173 19.02 5.82 -13.94
CA HIS A 173 19.00 4.68 -13.01
C HIS A 173 17.80 4.73 -12.06
N LEU A 174 17.14 3.57 -11.86
CA LEU A 174 16.12 3.34 -10.84
C LEU A 174 16.72 3.55 -9.43
N LEU A 175 16.24 4.56 -8.70
CA LEU A 175 16.51 4.68 -7.28
C LEU A 175 15.54 3.79 -6.49
N ARG A 176 16.09 2.82 -5.76
CA ARG A 176 15.39 1.98 -4.79
C ARG A 176 15.96 2.27 -3.42
N LEU A 177 15.12 2.20 -2.39
CA LEU A 177 15.49 2.37 -1.00
C LEU A 177 14.61 1.47 -0.13
N VAL A 178 15.22 0.82 0.87
CA VAL A 178 14.51 0.04 1.89
C VAL A 178 14.82 0.60 3.28
N ARG A 179 13.76 0.84 4.04
CA ARG A 179 13.78 1.23 5.45
C ARG A 179 13.36 0.07 6.35
N ASP A 180 13.79 0.16 7.59
CA ASP A 180 13.40 -0.71 8.69
C ASP A 180 12.64 0.15 9.71
N ALA A 181 11.35 -0.18 9.92
CA ALA A 181 10.50 0.45 10.92
C ALA A 181 10.76 -0.08 12.34
N ARG A 182 11.60 -1.12 12.49
CA ARG A 182 12.03 -1.71 13.77
C ARG A 182 10.86 -2.20 14.61
N GLN A 183 9.88 -2.81 13.93
CA GLN A 183 8.64 -3.26 14.53
C GLN A 183 7.92 -2.07 15.19
N THR A 184 7.79 -0.96 14.47
CA THR A 184 7.04 0.20 14.96
C THR A 184 6.07 0.76 13.95
N ASN A 185 5.13 1.58 14.41
CA ASN A 185 4.21 2.30 13.53
C ASN A 185 4.79 3.60 13.00
N GLN A 186 6.10 3.84 13.22
CA GLN A 186 6.79 4.98 12.65
C GLN A 186 6.92 4.79 11.14
N LYS A 187 6.14 5.57 10.41
CA LYS A 187 6.16 5.63 8.94
C LYS A 187 7.48 6.17 8.35
N VAL A 188 8.40 6.62 9.20
CA VAL A 188 9.73 7.07 8.77
C VAL A 188 10.78 6.24 9.50
N GLY A 189 10.97 5.02 9.03
CA GLY A 189 12.00 4.10 9.53
C GLY A 189 13.43 4.51 9.14
N LYS A 190 14.42 3.74 9.59
CA LYS A 190 15.84 3.95 9.24
C LYS A 190 16.15 3.24 7.92
N PHE A 191 16.79 3.91 6.98
CA PHE A 191 17.30 3.25 5.77
C PHE A 191 18.33 2.15 6.11
N VAL A 192 18.08 0.95 5.61
CA VAL A 192 18.91 -0.25 5.78
C VAL A 192 19.52 -0.76 4.48
N VAL A 193 18.88 -0.49 3.33
CA VAL A 193 19.43 -0.80 2.00
C VAL A 193 19.21 0.39 1.07
N ARG A 194 20.30 0.95 0.52
CA ARG A 194 20.27 2.07 -0.43
C ARG A 194 21.01 1.77 -1.74
N ASN A 195 21.76 0.68 -1.77
CA ASN A 195 22.57 0.27 -2.92
C ASN A 195 22.92 -1.22 -2.84
N GLN A 196 23.52 -1.75 -3.91
CA GLN A 196 23.90 -3.16 -4.01
C GLN A 196 24.89 -3.61 -2.93
N GLN A 197 25.82 -2.75 -2.50
CA GLN A 197 26.79 -3.10 -1.46
C GLN A 197 26.09 -3.28 -0.11
N GLU A 198 25.18 -2.38 0.25
CA GLU A 198 24.36 -2.49 1.47
C GLU A 198 23.43 -3.70 1.39
N ARG A 199 22.83 -3.98 0.23
CA ARG A 199 22.01 -5.19 0.02
C ARG A 199 22.83 -6.45 0.28
N ASN A 200 24.05 -6.53 -0.27
CA ASN A 200 24.91 -7.71 -0.11
C ASN A 200 25.45 -7.88 1.31
N ALA A 201 25.60 -6.78 2.06
CA ALA A 201 26.06 -6.80 3.45
C ALA A 201 24.93 -7.00 4.48
N SER A 202 23.67 -6.78 4.08
CA SER A 202 22.51 -6.91 4.97
C SER A 202 22.34 -8.34 5.47
N ARG A 203 21.98 -8.47 6.76
CA ARG A 203 21.56 -9.73 7.40
C ARG A 203 20.05 -9.89 7.46
N ASP A 204 19.32 -8.85 7.11
CA ASP A 204 17.86 -8.84 7.04
C ASP A 204 17.45 -9.35 5.65
N GLU A 205 16.92 -10.57 5.61
CA GLU A 205 16.46 -11.21 4.38
C GLU A 205 15.15 -10.60 3.85
N GLY A 206 14.31 -10.01 4.72
CA GLY A 206 13.13 -9.26 4.31
C GLY A 206 13.51 -8.03 3.51
N ALA A 207 14.44 -7.22 4.03
CA ALA A 207 14.96 -6.06 3.31
C ALA A 207 15.65 -6.42 1.99
N LYS A 208 16.39 -7.53 1.94
CA LYS A 208 17.01 -8.02 0.70
C LYS A 208 15.97 -8.43 -0.35
N ARG A 209 14.94 -9.19 0.06
CA ARG A 209 13.85 -9.59 -0.84
C ARG A 209 13.11 -8.39 -1.40
N ILE A 210 12.70 -7.44 -0.55
CA ILE A 210 11.99 -6.25 -1.02
C ILE A 210 12.85 -5.41 -1.97
N TRP A 211 14.14 -5.23 -1.68
CA TRP A 211 15.05 -4.56 -2.59
C TRP A 211 15.10 -5.23 -3.97
N ASP A 212 15.23 -6.57 -4.00
CA ASP A 212 15.30 -7.35 -5.23
C ASP A 212 13.96 -7.33 -5.99
N TYR A 213 12.83 -7.45 -5.27
CA TYR A 213 11.48 -7.41 -5.83
C TYR A 213 11.16 -6.04 -6.44
N GLN A 214 11.57 -4.93 -5.81
CA GLN A 214 11.42 -3.59 -6.41
C GLN A 214 12.05 -3.49 -7.81
N GLU A 215 13.20 -4.11 -8.03
CA GLU A 215 13.83 -4.14 -9.36
C GLU A 215 13.15 -5.09 -10.33
N GLN A 216 12.74 -6.27 -9.87
CA GLN A 216 11.99 -7.20 -10.71
C GLN A 216 10.69 -6.56 -11.21
N ILE A 217 9.91 -5.98 -10.31
CA ILE A 217 8.64 -5.32 -10.63
C ILE A 217 8.86 -4.14 -11.59
N PHE A 218 9.85 -3.27 -11.31
CA PHE A 218 10.21 -2.19 -12.23
C PHE A 218 10.63 -2.72 -13.61
N LYS A 219 11.44 -3.78 -13.67
CA LYS A 219 11.86 -4.40 -14.93
C LYS A 219 10.67 -4.97 -15.69
N PHE A 220 9.71 -5.58 -15.01
CA PHE A 220 8.51 -6.08 -15.67
C PHE A 220 7.75 -4.93 -16.35
N PHE A 221 7.37 -3.89 -15.61
CA PHE A 221 6.64 -2.74 -16.19
C PHE A 221 7.44 -2.03 -17.29
N SER A 222 8.74 -1.80 -17.11
CA SER A 222 9.57 -1.12 -18.11
C SER A 222 9.83 -1.96 -19.36
N GLN A 223 10.11 -3.26 -19.22
CA GLN A 223 10.45 -4.11 -20.37
C GLN A 223 9.23 -4.64 -21.12
N VAL A 224 8.12 -4.89 -20.42
CA VAL A 224 6.90 -5.44 -21.01
C VAL A 224 6.01 -4.33 -21.54
N TYR A 225 5.86 -3.24 -20.79
CA TYR A 225 4.90 -2.16 -21.11
C TYR A 225 5.55 -0.82 -21.43
N GLY A 226 6.88 -0.72 -21.39
CA GLY A 226 7.58 0.55 -21.62
C GLY A 226 7.35 1.59 -20.53
N ARG A 227 6.77 1.22 -19.39
CA ARG A 227 6.39 2.15 -18.33
C ARG A 227 7.59 2.48 -17.44
N ASN A 228 7.84 3.77 -17.21
CA ASN A 228 8.92 4.24 -16.35
C ASN A 228 8.45 4.47 -14.90
N SER A 229 8.44 3.40 -14.09
CA SER A 229 8.02 3.41 -12.68
C SER A 229 6.51 3.66 -12.47
N ILE A 230 6.09 3.95 -11.24
CA ILE A 230 4.66 4.03 -10.85
C ILE A 230 3.94 5.21 -11.50
N ASP A 231 4.63 6.29 -11.84
CA ASP A 231 4.08 7.54 -12.40
C ASP A 231 4.40 7.75 -13.89
N ASP A 232 5.07 6.78 -14.51
CA ASP A 232 5.63 6.85 -15.86
C ASP A 232 6.71 7.94 -16.06
N LYS A 233 7.27 8.46 -14.97
CA LYS A 233 8.27 9.54 -14.95
C LYS A 233 9.50 9.21 -14.10
N GLY A 234 9.66 7.96 -13.70
CA GLY A 234 10.83 7.48 -12.97
C GLY A 234 10.76 7.71 -11.46
N PHE A 235 9.55 7.69 -10.89
CA PHE A 235 9.35 7.76 -9.44
C PHE A 235 10.29 6.83 -8.67
N HIS A 236 10.84 7.33 -7.57
CA HIS A 236 11.77 6.60 -6.71
C HIS A 236 11.05 5.60 -5.82
N LEU A 237 11.58 4.38 -5.70
CA LEU A 237 10.90 3.32 -4.97
C LEU A 237 11.40 3.28 -3.53
N VAL A 238 10.52 3.60 -2.58
CA VAL A 238 10.80 3.48 -1.15
C VAL A 238 9.86 2.46 -0.54
N ALA A 239 10.42 1.49 0.19
CA ALA A 239 9.64 0.51 0.93
C ALA A 239 10.15 0.40 2.37
N THR A 240 9.24 0.10 3.30
CA THR A 240 9.53 -0.13 4.71
C THR A 240 9.19 -1.58 5.09
N VAL A 241 10.17 -2.30 5.63
CA VAL A 241 10.00 -3.62 6.26
C VAL A 241 9.90 -3.50 7.77
N HIS A 242 9.49 -4.60 8.42
CA HIS A 242 9.29 -4.67 9.88
C HIS A 242 8.34 -3.57 10.37
N TRP A 243 7.31 -3.27 9.56
CA TRP A 243 6.29 -2.33 9.95
C TRP A 243 5.33 -2.99 10.93
N ASP A 244 4.95 -2.25 11.96
CA ASP A 244 4.06 -2.74 13.02
C ASP A 244 3.01 -1.68 13.36
N ASP A 245 1.84 -2.07 13.86
CA ASP A 245 0.74 -1.15 14.15
C ASP A 245 0.75 -0.64 15.61
N ASP A 246 1.40 -1.35 16.53
CA ASP A 246 1.43 -1.04 17.97
C ASP A 246 2.84 -0.88 18.55
N ASN A 247 3.75 -0.25 17.79
CA ASN A 247 5.08 0.14 18.28
C ASN A 247 5.88 -1.00 18.95
N GLY A 248 5.72 -2.23 18.44
CA GLY A 248 6.50 -3.39 18.85
C GLY A 248 6.07 -3.95 20.20
N ARG A 249 4.94 -3.49 20.74
CA ARG A 249 4.35 -4.08 21.96
C ARG A 249 3.84 -5.49 21.69
N THR A 250 3.27 -5.71 20.51
CA THR A 250 2.78 -7.02 20.07
C THR A 250 3.32 -7.29 18.65
N PRO A 251 4.61 -7.66 18.50
CA PRO A 251 5.26 -7.75 17.20
C PRO A 251 4.51 -8.66 16.22
N GLY A 252 4.33 -8.21 14.99
CA GLY A 252 3.80 -9.03 13.90
C GLY A 252 2.53 -8.49 13.29
N TYR A 253 2.67 -7.41 12.52
CA TYR A 253 1.60 -6.92 11.66
C TYR A 253 1.25 -7.92 10.58
N MET A 254 -0.04 -8.22 10.45
CA MET A 254 -0.54 -9.28 9.56
C MET A 254 -1.02 -8.71 8.23
N ASN A 255 -0.29 -7.75 7.64
CA ASN A 255 -0.65 -7.17 6.35
C ASN A 255 0.54 -6.59 5.59
N ALA A 256 0.30 -6.27 4.32
CA ALA A 256 1.09 -5.36 3.51
C ALA A 256 0.17 -4.33 2.87
N PHE A 257 0.69 -3.13 2.58
CA PHE A 257 -0.11 -2.08 1.94
C PHE A 257 0.75 -1.03 1.23
N TRP A 258 0.15 -0.42 0.20
CA TRP A 258 0.55 0.87 -0.35
C TRP A 258 -0.07 2.04 0.45
N ASP A 259 0.75 3.00 0.88
CA ASP A 259 0.27 4.26 1.47
C ASP A 259 0.29 5.39 0.43
N PRO A 260 -0.85 5.76 -0.18
CA PRO A 260 -0.90 6.79 -1.23
C PRO A 260 -0.54 8.19 -0.72
N ARG A 261 -0.51 8.41 0.60
CA ARG A 261 -0.12 9.70 1.21
C ARG A 261 1.38 9.82 1.44
N MET A 262 2.03 8.70 1.76
CA MET A 262 3.48 8.64 1.95
C MET A 262 4.22 8.27 0.66
N LEU A 263 3.49 7.74 -0.33
CA LEU A 263 4.01 7.15 -1.55
C LEU A 263 5.06 6.06 -1.25
N GLU A 264 4.73 5.18 -0.30
CA GLU A 264 5.62 4.16 0.23
C GLU A 264 4.85 2.85 0.48
N TRP A 265 5.55 1.73 0.28
CA TRP A 265 5.05 0.38 0.57
C TRP A 265 5.48 -0.08 1.97
N TYR A 266 4.57 -0.71 2.70
CA TYR A 266 4.80 -1.20 4.05
C TYR A 266 4.53 -2.70 4.13
N TYR A 267 5.45 -3.43 4.76
CA TYR A 267 5.39 -4.87 4.92
C TYR A 267 5.48 -5.26 6.39
N GLY A 268 4.49 -6.02 6.85
CA GLY A 268 4.48 -6.64 8.18
C GLY A 268 5.21 -7.98 8.22
N ASP A 269 5.66 -8.36 9.41
CA ASP A 269 6.39 -9.61 9.64
C ASP A 269 5.48 -10.85 9.71
N GLY A 270 4.15 -10.66 9.71
CA GLY A 270 3.22 -11.72 10.05
C GLY A 270 3.27 -12.08 11.54
N ASP A 271 2.34 -12.92 11.99
CA ASP A 271 2.27 -13.27 13.42
C ASP A 271 3.07 -14.53 13.78
N GLY A 272 3.54 -15.26 12.77
CA GLY A 272 4.27 -16.52 12.94
C GLY A 272 3.38 -17.68 13.38
N ALA A 273 2.05 -17.50 13.39
CA ALA A 273 1.09 -18.54 13.76
C ALA A 273 0.06 -18.79 12.65
N ILE A 274 -0.54 -17.74 12.09
CA ILE A 274 -1.47 -17.82 10.97
C ILE A 274 -0.76 -17.37 9.69
N PHE A 275 -0.13 -16.20 9.74
CA PHE A 275 0.56 -15.56 8.63
C PHE A 275 2.06 -15.63 8.79
N ASP A 276 2.71 -15.96 7.69
CA ASP A 276 4.15 -15.79 7.49
C ASP A 276 4.47 -14.34 7.09
N ASP A 277 5.77 -14.06 6.96
CA ASP A 277 6.34 -12.78 6.58
C ASP A 277 5.86 -12.30 5.19
N PHE A 278 5.26 -11.09 5.14
CA PHE A 278 4.67 -10.54 3.92
C PHE A 278 5.72 -10.13 2.86
N THR A 279 7.01 -10.15 3.18
CA THR A 279 8.10 -9.96 2.22
C THR A 279 8.47 -11.24 1.47
N LYS A 280 7.88 -12.40 1.79
CA LYS A 280 8.18 -13.68 1.14
C LYS A 280 7.65 -13.77 -0.30
N SER A 281 6.53 -13.11 -0.60
CA SER A 281 5.79 -13.31 -1.86
C SER A 281 6.01 -12.16 -2.84
N LEU A 282 6.55 -12.50 -4.02
CA LEU A 282 6.77 -11.54 -5.10
C LEU A 282 5.46 -11.01 -5.68
N ASP A 283 4.44 -11.86 -5.80
CA ASP A 283 3.10 -11.46 -6.25
C ASP A 283 2.43 -10.49 -5.28
N ILE A 284 2.64 -10.63 -3.95
CA ILE A 284 2.18 -9.62 -2.98
C ILE A 284 2.90 -8.28 -3.22
N SER A 285 4.22 -8.25 -3.35
CA SER A 285 4.92 -6.99 -3.68
C SER A 285 4.49 -6.40 -5.02
N GLY A 286 4.22 -7.24 -6.03
CA GLY A 286 3.69 -6.82 -7.32
C GLY A 286 2.26 -6.26 -7.23
N HIS A 287 1.42 -6.86 -6.38
CA HIS A 287 0.07 -6.39 -6.07
C HIS A 287 0.13 -4.99 -5.45
N GLU A 288 0.91 -4.80 -4.39
CA GLU A 288 1.04 -3.50 -3.72
C GLU A 288 1.64 -2.42 -4.63
N TYR A 289 2.61 -2.78 -5.48
CA TYR A 289 3.14 -1.86 -6.48
C TYR A 289 2.08 -1.41 -7.48
N THR A 290 1.17 -2.30 -7.85
CA THR A 290 0.15 -2.03 -8.85
C THR A 290 -0.97 -1.15 -8.33
N HIS A 291 -1.24 -1.11 -7.02
CA HIS A 291 -2.07 -0.06 -6.43
C HIS A 291 -1.53 1.34 -6.74
N ALA A 292 -0.20 1.52 -6.64
CA ALA A 292 0.44 2.78 -6.98
C ALA A 292 0.30 3.08 -8.50
N VAL A 293 0.53 2.10 -9.37
CA VAL A 293 0.30 2.28 -10.82
C VAL A 293 -1.15 2.69 -11.11
N THR A 294 -2.12 2.06 -10.44
CA THR A 294 -3.55 2.39 -10.57
C THR A 294 -3.84 3.83 -10.14
N GLN A 295 -3.25 4.28 -9.03
CA GLN A 295 -3.38 5.67 -8.56
C GLN A 295 -2.91 6.69 -9.60
N PHE A 296 -1.79 6.44 -10.27
CA PHE A 296 -1.22 7.33 -11.30
C PHE A 296 -1.78 7.09 -12.72
N THR A 297 -2.85 6.30 -12.86
CA THR A 297 -3.48 5.98 -14.15
C THR A 297 -5.00 6.16 -14.07
N ALA A 298 -5.76 5.08 -13.97
CA ALA A 298 -7.24 5.11 -13.90
C ALA A 298 -7.78 5.73 -12.60
N ASN A 299 -6.94 5.83 -11.56
CA ASN A 299 -7.27 6.36 -10.23
C ASN A 299 -8.61 5.83 -9.68
N LEU A 300 -8.78 4.50 -9.75
CA LEU A 300 -10.05 3.85 -9.44
C LEU A 300 -10.44 4.09 -7.97
N PRO A 301 -11.64 4.65 -7.70
CA PRO A 301 -12.14 4.79 -6.35
C PRO A 301 -12.17 3.45 -5.65
N TYR A 302 -11.66 3.40 -4.42
CA TYR A 302 -11.55 2.16 -3.65
C TYR A 302 -12.88 1.80 -2.96
N GLN A 303 -13.93 1.62 -3.79
CA GLN A 303 -15.29 1.28 -3.36
C GLN A 303 -16.08 0.53 -4.45
N TYR A 304 -17.01 -0.33 -4.03
CA TYR A 304 -17.90 -1.10 -4.91
C TYR A 304 -17.13 -1.85 -6.02
N GLN A 305 -17.65 -1.87 -7.26
CA GLN A 305 -16.99 -2.55 -8.38
C GLN A 305 -15.69 -1.85 -8.80
N ALA A 306 -15.57 -0.52 -8.69
CA ALA A 306 -14.33 0.19 -9.00
C ALA A 306 -13.19 -0.22 -8.05
N GLY A 307 -13.48 -0.36 -6.76
CA GLY A 307 -12.51 -0.87 -5.79
C GLY A 307 -12.19 -2.34 -6.03
N ALA A 308 -13.19 -3.16 -6.38
CA ALA A 308 -12.94 -4.55 -6.79
C ALA A 308 -12.10 -4.65 -8.07
N LEU A 309 -12.18 -3.67 -8.98
CA LEU A 309 -11.27 -3.56 -10.13
C LEU A 309 -9.87 -3.10 -9.72
N ASN A 310 -9.74 -2.23 -8.73
CA ASN A 310 -8.46 -1.81 -8.17
C ASN A 310 -7.70 -3.05 -7.62
N GLU A 311 -8.36 -3.83 -6.76
CA GLU A 311 -7.86 -5.14 -6.29
C GLU A 311 -7.53 -6.11 -7.43
N HIS A 312 -8.44 -6.21 -8.40
CA HIS A 312 -8.27 -7.08 -9.56
C HIS A 312 -7.02 -6.73 -10.39
N PHE A 313 -6.79 -5.46 -10.69
CA PHE A 313 -5.59 -5.06 -11.42
C PHE A 313 -4.34 -5.44 -10.63
N SER A 314 -4.33 -5.20 -9.32
CA SER A 314 -3.24 -5.59 -8.45
C SER A 314 -2.96 -7.10 -8.47
N ASP A 315 -4.00 -7.95 -8.43
CA ASP A 315 -3.88 -9.40 -8.60
C ASP A 315 -3.37 -9.80 -9.99
N VAL A 316 -3.89 -9.17 -11.06
CA VAL A 316 -3.49 -9.43 -12.45
C VAL A 316 -2.01 -9.18 -12.67
N PHE A 317 -1.52 -8.01 -12.28
CA PHE A 317 -0.13 -7.64 -12.50
C PHE A 317 0.80 -8.38 -11.52
N GLY A 318 0.40 -8.56 -10.26
CA GLY A 318 1.13 -9.39 -9.30
C GLY A 318 1.35 -10.83 -9.81
N SER A 319 0.29 -11.45 -10.33
CA SER A 319 0.35 -12.79 -10.94
C SER A 319 1.25 -12.82 -12.18
N MET A 320 1.15 -11.84 -13.09
CA MET A 320 2.03 -11.79 -14.26
C MET A 320 3.50 -11.56 -13.90
N ILE A 321 3.80 -10.75 -12.88
CA ILE A 321 5.15 -10.53 -12.37
C ILE A 321 5.73 -11.85 -11.83
N LYS A 322 4.94 -12.58 -11.03
CA LYS A 322 5.33 -13.91 -10.53
C LYS A 322 5.59 -14.88 -11.67
N GLN A 323 4.72 -14.92 -12.69
CA GLN A 323 4.93 -15.76 -13.88
C GLN A 323 6.19 -15.37 -14.66
N TYR A 324 6.51 -14.07 -14.76
CA TYR A 324 7.66 -13.56 -15.50
C TYR A 324 9.01 -13.87 -14.81
N PHE A 325 9.05 -13.81 -13.49
CA PHE A 325 10.24 -14.07 -12.67
C PHE A 325 10.20 -15.40 -11.91
N HIS A 326 9.33 -16.31 -12.34
CA HIS A 326 9.24 -17.64 -11.74
C HIS A 326 10.60 -18.35 -11.76
N GLU A 327 10.96 -19.02 -10.65
CA GLU A 327 12.30 -19.59 -10.43
C GLU A 327 12.69 -20.63 -11.50
N GLY A 328 11.72 -21.40 -12.01
CA GLY A 328 11.90 -22.36 -13.10
C GLY A 328 11.94 -21.74 -14.51
N GLY A 329 11.99 -20.41 -14.61
CA GLY A 329 11.83 -19.66 -15.85
C GLY A 329 10.40 -19.18 -16.07
N ARG A 330 10.25 -18.27 -17.05
CA ARG A 330 8.98 -17.63 -17.43
C ARG A 330 7.88 -18.67 -17.66
N GLN A 331 6.76 -18.52 -16.98
CA GLN A 331 5.60 -19.41 -17.11
C GLN A 331 4.62 -18.89 -18.16
N GLN A 332 4.08 -19.81 -18.96
CA GLN A 332 2.93 -19.52 -19.81
C GLN A 332 1.64 -19.53 -18.99
N ALA A 333 0.59 -18.89 -19.52
CA ALA A 333 -0.71 -18.77 -18.86
C ALA A 333 -1.31 -20.13 -18.47
N GLY A 334 -1.07 -21.19 -19.25
CA GLY A 334 -1.56 -22.54 -18.97
C GLY A 334 -0.84 -23.26 -17.83
N ASP A 335 0.39 -22.85 -17.51
CA ASP A 335 1.27 -23.49 -16.51
C ASP A 335 1.30 -22.76 -15.17
N ALA A 336 0.84 -21.51 -15.14
CA ALA A 336 0.82 -20.66 -13.95
C ALA A 336 -0.16 -21.19 -12.89
N ASP A 337 0.16 -20.97 -11.61
CA ASP A 337 -0.70 -21.39 -10.49
C ASP A 337 -2.00 -20.57 -10.37
N TRP A 338 -1.95 -19.30 -10.77
CA TRP A 338 -3.04 -18.32 -10.63
C TRP A 338 -3.51 -18.11 -9.18
N LEU A 339 -2.60 -18.28 -8.22
CA LEU A 339 -2.79 -18.06 -6.80
C LEU A 339 -2.15 -16.74 -6.36
N ILE A 340 -2.83 -16.00 -5.50
CA ILE A 340 -2.33 -14.75 -4.91
C ILE A 340 -1.94 -14.99 -3.46
N GLY A 341 -0.72 -14.61 -3.09
CA GLY A 341 -0.16 -14.82 -1.77
C GLY A 341 0.06 -16.29 -1.45
N GLN A 342 0.51 -17.08 -2.44
CA GLN A 342 0.79 -18.50 -2.20
C GLN A 342 1.84 -18.68 -1.09
N GLY A 343 1.52 -19.49 -0.09
CA GLY A 343 2.42 -19.74 1.04
C GLY A 343 2.49 -18.62 2.08
N ILE A 344 1.59 -17.61 2.02
CA ILE A 344 1.50 -16.60 3.08
C ILE A 344 0.91 -17.16 4.38
N PHE A 345 0.10 -18.22 4.30
CA PHE A 345 -0.42 -18.91 5.48
C PHE A 345 0.51 -20.06 5.89
N LEU A 346 0.63 -20.26 7.20
CA LEU A 346 1.44 -21.35 7.78
C LEU A 346 0.71 -22.71 7.81
N SER A 347 -0.53 -22.77 7.30
CA SER A 347 -1.36 -23.98 7.27
C SER A 347 -1.62 -24.44 5.83
N ALA A 348 -1.46 -25.75 5.59
CA ALA A 348 -1.76 -26.36 4.30
C ALA A 348 -3.25 -26.31 3.92
N LYS A 349 -4.15 -26.04 4.89
CA LYS A 349 -5.59 -25.80 4.64
C LYS A 349 -5.86 -24.50 3.88
N ALA A 350 -4.88 -23.60 3.84
CA ALA A 350 -4.97 -22.30 3.21
C ALA A 350 -3.77 -22.06 2.27
N PRO A 351 -3.73 -22.66 1.06
CA PRO A 351 -2.58 -22.54 0.18
C PRO A 351 -2.31 -21.10 -0.31
N ALA A 352 -3.33 -20.24 -0.37
CA ALA A 352 -3.23 -18.87 -0.87
C ALA A 352 -4.38 -17.98 -0.35
N LEU A 353 -4.28 -16.66 -0.53
CA LEU A 353 -5.35 -15.71 -0.19
C LEU A 353 -6.51 -15.77 -1.19
N ARG A 354 -6.18 -15.85 -2.47
CA ARG A 354 -7.15 -15.82 -3.57
C ARG A 354 -6.71 -16.74 -4.70
N SER A 355 -7.68 -17.18 -5.49
CA SER A 355 -7.47 -18.00 -6.68
C SER A 355 -8.12 -17.30 -7.86
N MET A 356 -7.33 -16.78 -8.80
CA MET A 356 -7.86 -16.12 -9.99
C MET A 356 -8.54 -17.13 -10.94
N LYS A 357 -8.03 -18.36 -10.96
CA LYS A 357 -8.57 -19.46 -11.77
C LYS A 357 -9.91 -19.97 -11.26
N ALA A 358 -10.05 -20.09 -9.95
CA ALA A 358 -11.24 -20.60 -9.28
C ALA A 358 -11.48 -19.79 -7.98
N PRO A 359 -12.06 -18.58 -8.07
CA PRO A 359 -12.42 -17.81 -6.88
C PRO A 359 -13.39 -18.60 -5.99
N GLY A 360 -13.17 -18.55 -4.68
CA GLY A 360 -13.93 -19.34 -3.70
C GLY A 360 -13.30 -20.68 -3.35
N THR A 361 -12.03 -20.92 -3.75
CA THR A 361 -11.34 -22.20 -3.51
C THR A 361 -9.90 -22.03 -3.00
N ALA A 362 -9.46 -20.82 -2.68
CA ALA A 362 -8.06 -20.57 -2.29
C ALA A 362 -7.72 -21.12 -0.90
N TYR A 363 -8.72 -21.24 -0.01
CA TYR A 363 -8.56 -21.80 1.33
C TYR A 363 -9.88 -22.40 1.84
N ASP A 364 -9.75 -23.41 2.69
CA ASP A 364 -10.84 -24.05 3.44
C ASP A 364 -10.30 -24.42 4.83
N TRP A 365 -10.36 -23.45 5.74
CA TRP A 365 -9.86 -23.56 7.11
C TRP A 365 -10.90 -23.00 8.10
N PRO A 366 -12.06 -23.68 8.24
CA PRO A 366 -13.23 -23.17 8.94
C PRO A 366 -12.97 -22.90 10.42
N GLU A 367 -11.99 -23.58 11.01
CA GLU A 367 -11.65 -23.42 12.42
C GLU A 367 -10.96 -22.08 12.71
N VAL A 368 -10.32 -21.43 11.73
CA VAL A 368 -9.48 -20.24 11.96
C VAL A 368 -9.80 -19.07 11.04
N ILE A 369 -9.81 -19.27 9.71
CA ILE A 369 -10.02 -18.17 8.73
C ILE A 369 -11.29 -18.35 7.89
N GLY A 370 -12.06 -19.41 8.10
CA GLY A 370 -13.24 -19.72 7.30
C GLY A 370 -12.91 -20.36 5.96
N THR A 371 -13.81 -20.18 5.00
CA THR A 371 -13.66 -20.63 3.60
C THR A 371 -13.60 -19.44 2.67
N ASP A 372 -12.85 -19.54 1.57
CA ASP A 372 -12.75 -18.48 0.56
C ASP A 372 -14.15 -18.03 0.07
N PRO A 373 -14.57 -16.78 0.35
CA PRO A 373 -15.93 -16.33 0.05
C PRO A 373 -16.08 -15.74 -1.36
N GLN A 374 -15.01 -15.67 -2.17
CA GLN A 374 -15.07 -14.97 -3.46
C GLN A 374 -16.02 -15.67 -4.46
N PRO A 375 -16.97 -14.96 -5.07
CA PRO A 375 -17.78 -15.52 -6.13
C PRO A 375 -17.00 -15.56 -7.44
N LYS A 376 -17.25 -16.60 -8.22
CA LYS A 376 -16.64 -16.81 -9.54
C LYS A 376 -17.33 -16.09 -10.70
N ASP A 377 -18.53 -15.53 -10.48
CA ASP A 377 -19.33 -14.82 -11.48
C ASP A 377 -20.37 -13.90 -10.81
N MET A 378 -21.08 -13.12 -11.62
CA MET A 378 -22.06 -12.13 -11.14
C MET A 378 -23.28 -12.72 -10.42
N ASP A 379 -23.55 -14.04 -10.43
CA ASP A 379 -24.65 -14.60 -9.64
C ASP A 379 -24.38 -14.49 -8.12
N GLY A 380 -23.09 -14.48 -7.74
CA GLY A 380 -22.68 -14.28 -6.35
C GLY A 380 -22.46 -12.81 -5.99
N TYR A 381 -22.58 -11.88 -6.94
CA TYR A 381 -22.44 -10.45 -6.66
C TYR A 381 -23.67 -9.93 -5.92
N ARG A 382 -23.41 -9.05 -4.94
CA ARG A 382 -24.45 -8.28 -4.24
C ARG A 382 -23.88 -6.93 -3.86
N GLU A 383 -24.69 -5.88 -3.92
CA GLU A 383 -24.26 -4.59 -3.41
C GLU A 383 -24.13 -4.67 -1.89
N LEU A 384 -22.94 -4.32 -1.38
CA LEU A 384 -22.65 -4.26 0.04
C LEU A 384 -22.50 -2.81 0.49
N PRO A 385 -22.83 -2.51 1.75
CA PRO A 385 -22.58 -1.19 2.32
C PRO A 385 -21.07 -0.94 2.45
N LEU A 386 -20.64 0.33 2.42
CA LEU A 386 -19.22 0.70 2.39
C LEU A 386 -18.44 0.24 3.63
N GLU A 387 -19.10 0.05 4.77
CA GLU A 387 -18.48 -0.43 6.00
C GLU A 387 -18.09 -1.92 5.90
N LYS A 388 -18.67 -2.65 4.94
CA LYS A 388 -18.30 -4.03 4.64
C LYS A 388 -17.33 -4.04 3.48
N ASP A 389 -16.05 -4.04 3.80
CA ASP A 389 -14.98 -4.21 2.82
C ASP A 389 -15.10 -3.19 1.67
N ASN A 390 -15.41 -1.92 1.98
CA ASN A 390 -15.61 -0.85 1.01
C ASN A 390 -16.68 -1.17 -0.06
N GLY A 391 -17.71 -1.93 0.28
CA GLY A 391 -18.69 -2.43 -0.69
C GLY A 391 -18.24 -3.74 -1.37
N GLY A 392 -17.38 -4.52 -0.71
CA GLY A 392 -16.93 -5.84 -1.14
C GLY A 392 -15.79 -5.83 -2.15
N VAL A 393 -14.81 -4.93 -2.01
CA VAL A 393 -13.71 -4.79 -2.98
C VAL A 393 -12.87 -6.07 -3.08
N HIS A 394 -12.52 -6.69 -1.95
CA HIS A 394 -11.80 -7.97 -1.94
C HIS A 394 -12.76 -9.14 -2.18
N LEU A 395 -14.00 -9.06 -1.74
CA LEU A 395 -14.99 -10.11 -1.96
C LEU A 395 -15.28 -10.30 -3.46
N PHE A 396 -15.44 -9.22 -4.23
CA PHE A 396 -15.92 -9.28 -5.61
C PHE A 396 -14.82 -9.20 -6.67
N SER A 397 -13.54 -9.00 -6.31
CA SER A 397 -12.42 -9.01 -7.25
C SER A 397 -12.20 -10.36 -7.94
N GLY A 398 -12.70 -11.46 -7.35
CA GLY A 398 -12.72 -12.79 -7.96
C GLY A 398 -13.43 -12.86 -9.33
N ILE A 399 -14.48 -12.06 -9.53
CA ILE A 399 -15.26 -12.03 -10.78
C ILE A 399 -14.40 -11.56 -11.96
N PRO A 400 -13.79 -10.35 -11.93
CA PRO A 400 -12.89 -9.92 -12.99
C PRO A 400 -11.56 -10.72 -13.00
N ASN A 401 -11.06 -11.21 -11.86
CA ASN A 401 -9.88 -12.10 -11.83
C ASN A 401 -10.06 -13.34 -12.70
N ARG A 402 -11.23 -13.98 -12.58
CA ARG A 402 -11.57 -15.15 -13.39
C ARG A 402 -11.75 -14.79 -14.86
N ALA A 403 -12.29 -13.61 -15.18
CA ALA A 403 -12.36 -13.14 -16.57
C ALA A 403 -10.94 -12.99 -17.19
N PHE A 404 -10.00 -12.41 -16.46
CA PHE A 404 -8.62 -12.31 -16.92
C PHE A 404 -7.97 -13.68 -17.12
N TYR A 405 -8.08 -14.58 -16.13
CA TYR A 405 -7.58 -15.96 -16.23
C TYR A 405 -8.10 -16.68 -17.48
N LEU A 406 -9.42 -16.59 -17.73
CA LEU A 406 -10.06 -17.23 -18.89
C LEU A 406 -9.52 -16.66 -20.19
N ALA A 407 -9.41 -15.33 -20.30
CA ALA A 407 -8.86 -14.68 -21.49
C ALA A 407 -7.40 -15.06 -21.72
N ALA A 408 -6.55 -14.97 -20.70
CA ALA A 408 -5.13 -15.30 -20.78
C ALA A 408 -4.90 -16.76 -21.20
N THR A 409 -5.65 -17.69 -20.60
CA THR A 409 -5.56 -19.12 -20.92
C THR A 409 -6.02 -19.41 -22.35
N GLU A 410 -7.09 -18.73 -22.81
CA GLU A 410 -7.62 -18.93 -24.17
C GLU A 410 -6.71 -18.30 -25.26
N PHE A 411 -6.05 -17.18 -24.98
CA PHE A 411 -4.99 -16.66 -25.84
C PHE A 411 -3.79 -17.62 -25.90
N GLY A 412 -3.43 -18.22 -24.77
CA GLY A 412 -2.25 -19.07 -24.62
C GLY A 412 -0.94 -18.28 -24.62
N GLY A 413 0.19 -18.99 -24.54
CA GLY A 413 1.51 -18.36 -24.44
C GLY A 413 1.68 -17.58 -23.13
N TYR A 414 2.48 -16.52 -23.15
CA TYR A 414 2.69 -15.68 -21.98
C TYR A 414 1.54 -14.70 -21.77
N ALA A 415 0.98 -14.66 -20.55
CA ALA A 415 -0.20 -13.85 -20.25
C ALA A 415 0.02 -12.35 -20.54
N TRP A 416 1.23 -11.84 -20.27
CA TRP A 416 1.58 -10.43 -20.45
C TRP A 416 1.66 -9.98 -21.93
N ASP A 417 1.92 -10.90 -22.87
CA ASP A 417 2.02 -10.58 -24.30
C ASP A 417 0.64 -10.38 -24.96
N THR A 418 -0.42 -10.93 -24.36
CA THR A 418 -1.79 -10.91 -24.91
C THR A 418 -2.80 -10.26 -23.97
N ALA A 419 -3.45 -11.04 -23.09
CA ALA A 419 -4.45 -10.54 -22.16
C ALA A 419 -3.91 -9.40 -21.28
N GLY A 420 -2.68 -9.54 -20.78
CA GLY A 420 -2.02 -8.51 -19.98
C GLY A 420 -1.85 -7.19 -20.73
N LYS A 421 -1.54 -7.22 -22.04
CA LYS A 421 -1.48 -6.01 -22.88
C LYS A 421 -2.84 -5.32 -22.98
N ILE A 422 -3.91 -6.09 -23.20
CA ILE A 422 -5.29 -5.54 -23.27
C ILE A 422 -5.68 -4.88 -21.95
N TRP A 423 -5.39 -5.54 -20.83
CA TRP A 423 -5.68 -5.00 -19.50
C TRP A 423 -4.84 -3.77 -19.18
N TYR A 424 -3.56 -3.76 -19.54
CA TYR A 424 -2.68 -2.61 -19.38
C TYR A 424 -3.17 -1.39 -20.19
N GLU A 425 -3.46 -1.56 -21.48
CA GLU A 425 -4.02 -0.47 -22.31
C GLU A 425 -5.34 0.07 -21.75
N THR A 426 -6.15 -0.80 -21.12
CA THR A 426 -7.39 -0.35 -20.47
C THR A 426 -7.12 0.41 -19.17
N LEU A 427 -6.13 -0.02 -18.37
CA LEU A 427 -5.75 0.65 -17.12
C LEU A 427 -5.21 2.06 -17.38
N VAL A 428 -4.47 2.26 -18.48
CA VAL A 428 -3.92 3.58 -18.86
C VAL A 428 -4.82 4.39 -19.79
N ASP A 429 -6.01 3.88 -20.13
CA ASP A 429 -6.94 4.56 -21.03
C ASP A 429 -7.48 5.86 -20.39
N PRO A 430 -7.25 7.04 -20.98
CA PRO A 430 -7.78 8.29 -20.46
C PRO A 430 -9.32 8.32 -20.41
N GLU A 431 -10.01 7.60 -21.30
CA GLU A 431 -11.46 7.46 -21.26
C GLU A 431 -11.90 6.74 -19.98
N PHE A 432 -11.12 5.76 -19.52
CA PHE A 432 -11.42 5.02 -18.29
C PHE A 432 -11.18 5.88 -17.05
N ALA A 433 -10.04 6.57 -17.00
CA ALA A 433 -9.71 7.49 -15.91
C ALA A 433 -10.75 8.61 -15.77
N ALA A 434 -11.18 9.21 -16.88
CA ALA A 434 -12.16 10.28 -16.89
C ALA A 434 -13.51 9.88 -16.27
N MET A 435 -13.88 8.59 -16.28
CA MET A 435 -15.13 8.12 -15.66
C MET A 435 -15.14 8.27 -14.13
N PHE A 436 -13.98 8.47 -13.50
CA PHE A 436 -13.85 8.60 -12.05
C PHE A 436 -13.24 9.94 -11.63
N ASP A 437 -13.07 10.86 -12.58
CA ASP A 437 -12.48 12.17 -12.34
C ASP A 437 -13.45 13.08 -11.56
N PRO A 438 -13.10 13.50 -10.33
CA PRO A 438 -13.93 14.40 -9.52
C PRO A 438 -14.01 15.83 -10.08
N GLU A 439 -13.10 16.25 -10.97
CA GLU A 439 -13.22 17.53 -11.66
C GLU A 439 -14.28 17.46 -12.78
N ALA A 440 -14.46 16.28 -13.38
CA ALA A 440 -15.42 16.06 -14.47
C ALA A 440 -16.82 15.66 -13.97
N PHE A 441 -16.90 14.94 -12.85
CA PHE A 441 -18.12 14.32 -12.35
C PHE A 441 -18.39 14.64 -10.87
N GLY A 442 -19.67 14.86 -10.52
CA GLY A 442 -20.06 14.98 -9.12
C GLY A 442 -20.05 13.62 -8.41
N GLU A 443 -20.04 13.63 -7.08
CA GLU A 443 -19.97 12.43 -6.23
C GLU A 443 -20.99 11.33 -6.63
N ARG A 444 -22.23 11.71 -6.95
CA ARG A 444 -23.27 10.75 -7.38
C ARG A 444 -22.95 10.05 -8.69
N ASP A 445 -22.31 10.75 -9.61
CA ASP A 445 -21.90 10.19 -10.90
C ASP A 445 -20.71 9.24 -10.70
N ILE A 446 -19.73 9.62 -9.87
CA ILE A 446 -18.61 8.76 -9.48
C ILE A 446 -19.10 7.50 -8.77
N GLU A 447 -20.04 7.62 -7.84
CA GLU A 447 -20.64 6.47 -7.16
C GLU A 447 -21.36 5.56 -8.15
N ARG A 448 -22.17 6.12 -9.05
CA ARG A 448 -22.85 5.35 -10.09
C ARG A 448 -21.85 4.63 -10.99
N ASN A 449 -20.77 5.31 -11.41
CA ASN A 449 -19.73 4.71 -12.23
C ASN A 449 -18.99 3.61 -11.43
N SER A 450 -18.73 3.85 -10.14
CA SER A 450 -18.10 2.87 -9.23
C SER A 450 -18.94 1.60 -9.07
N LYS A 451 -20.28 1.71 -9.05
CA LYS A 451 -21.20 0.57 -9.01
C LYS A 451 -21.36 -0.16 -10.35
N ASN A 452 -20.96 0.45 -11.46
CA ASN A 452 -21.06 -0.10 -12.82
C ASN A 452 -19.70 -0.44 -13.46
N ALA A 453 -18.61 -0.33 -12.69
CA ALA A 453 -17.26 -0.35 -13.22
C ALA A 453 -16.90 -1.67 -13.94
N PHE A 454 -17.44 -2.83 -13.52
CA PHE A 454 -17.18 -4.10 -14.20
C PHE A 454 -17.66 -4.08 -15.65
N LYS A 455 -18.86 -3.52 -15.90
CA LYS A 455 -19.39 -3.41 -17.26
C LYS A 455 -18.54 -2.44 -18.08
N LEU A 456 -18.16 -1.29 -17.51
CA LEU A 456 -17.31 -0.30 -18.19
C LEU A 456 -15.97 -0.91 -18.61
N MET A 457 -15.31 -1.62 -17.68
CA MET A 457 -14.07 -2.35 -17.93
C MET A 457 -14.22 -3.44 -18.99
N ALA A 458 -15.31 -4.21 -18.96
CA ALA A 458 -15.57 -5.25 -19.95
C ALA A 458 -15.72 -4.70 -21.37
N LEU A 459 -16.33 -3.52 -21.53
CA LEU A 459 -16.47 -2.86 -22.83
C LEU A 459 -15.14 -2.32 -23.35
N LEU A 460 -14.37 -1.65 -22.49
CA LEU A 460 -13.07 -1.10 -22.88
C LEU A 460 -12.06 -2.18 -23.21
N THR A 461 -11.99 -3.26 -22.42
CA THR A 461 -11.13 -4.41 -22.77
C THR A 461 -11.55 -5.06 -24.09
N CYS A 462 -12.84 -5.14 -24.41
CA CYS A 462 -13.27 -5.60 -25.74
C CYS A 462 -12.81 -4.65 -26.86
N LYS A 463 -12.93 -3.33 -26.67
CA LYS A 463 -12.46 -2.30 -27.61
C LYS A 463 -10.95 -2.43 -27.85
N HIS A 464 -10.15 -2.51 -26.79
CA HIS A 464 -8.70 -2.68 -26.87
C HIS A 464 -8.30 -4.02 -27.49
N ALA A 465 -9.00 -5.11 -27.14
CA ALA A 465 -8.76 -6.41 -27.74
C ALA A 465 -9.03 -6.44 -29.25
N GLN A 466 -10.08 -5.77 -29.71
CA GLN A 466 -10.40 -5.62 -31.13
C GLN A 466 -9.32 -4.81 -31.87
N SER A 467 -8.81 -3.76 -31.24
CA SER A 467 -7.75 -2.91 -31.80
C SER A 467 -6.42 -3.66 -31.91
N LEU A 468 -6.00 -4.33 -30.84
CA LEU A 468 -4.69 -4.97 -30.74
C LEU A 468 -4.60 -6.32 -31.46
N PHE A 469 -5.67 -7.12 -31.40
CA PHE A 469 -5.66 -8.53 -31.81
C PHE A 469 -6.80 -8.88 -32.79
N GLY A 470 -7.46 -7.85 -33.34
CA GLY A 470 -8.53 -8.01 -34.30
C GLY A 470 -9.74 -8.75 -33.74
N ARG A 471 -10.54 -9.33 -34.65
CA ARG A 471 -11.80 -9.98 -34.28
C ARG A 471 -11.61 -11.16 -33.32
N ARG A 472 -10.52 -11.90 -33.48
CA ARG A 472 -10.18 -13.02 -32.59
C ARG A 472 -10.03 -12.53 -31.15
N GLY A 473 -9.26 -11.44 -30.93
CA GLY A 473 -9.05 -10.91 -29.60
C GLY A 473 -10.34 -10.41 -28.94
N PHE A 474 -11.15 -9.68 -29.70
CA PHE A 474 -12.48 -9.26 -29.26
C PHE A 474 -13.33 -10.45 -28.80
N ASP A 475 -13.40 -11.51 -29.61
CA ASP A 475 -14.24 -12.67 -29.32
C ASP A 475 -13.75 -13.43 -28.06
N VAL A 476 -12.44 -13.55 -27.84
CA VAL A 476 -11.85 -14.16 -26.63
C VAL A 476 -12.24 -13.37 -25.38
N VAL A 477 -11.96 -12.06 -25.37
CA VAL A 477 -12.24 -11.21 -24.20
C VAL A 477 -13.74 -11.14 -23.92
N LYS A 478 -14.57 -11.03 -24.96
CA LYS A 478 -16.03 -11.04 -24.82
C LYS A 478 -16.53 -12.36 -24.22
N ARG A 479 -15.99 -13.50 -24.63
CA ARG A 479 -16.35 -14.82 -24.04
C ARG A 479 -15.98 -14.90 -22.57
N ALA A 480 -14.81 -14.41 -22.18
CA ALA A 480 -14.38 -14.38 -20.78
C ALA A 480 -15.36 -13.58 -19.90
N TRP A 481 -15.69 -12.35 -20.31
CA TRP A 481 -16.65 -11.51 -19.58
C TRP A 481 -18.09 -12.04 -19.57
N LYS A 482 -18.53 -12.73 -20.63
CA LYS A 482 -19.80 -13.46 -20.65
C LYS A 482 -19.81 -14.65 -19.70
N THR A 483 -18.69 -15.36 -19.59
CA THR A 483 -18.55 -16.54 -18.72
C THR A 483 -18.69 -16.17 -17.24
N VAL A 484 -18.21 -14.98 -16.85
CA VAL A 484 -18.40 -14.43 -15.50
C VAL A 484 -19.67 -13.56 -15.38
N LYS A 485 -20.49 -13.53 -16.44
CA LYS A 485 -21.82 -12.86 -16.49
C LYS A 485 -21.80 -11.34 -16.29
N VAL A 486 -20.67 -10.69 -16.53
CA VAL A 486 -20.58 -9.21 -16.57
C VAL A 486 -21.21 -8.67 -17.86
N LEU A 487 -20.98 -9.37 -18.99
CA LEU A 487 -21.65 -9.09 -20.25
C LEU A 487 -22.82 -10.07 -20.46
N PRO A 488 -23.94 -9.63 -21.05
CA PRO A 488 -25.10 -10.48 -21.26
C PRO A 488 -24.79 -11.63 -22.23
N ALA A 489 -25.45 -12.77 -22.02
CA ALA A 489 -25.31 -13.93 -22.91
C ALA A 489 -25.76 -13.63 -24.36
N ASN A 490 -26.80 -12.80 -24.52
CA ASN A 490 -27.40 -12.48 -25.81
C ASN A 490 -26.64 -11.36 -26.55
N ASN A 491 -26.63 -11.45 -27.88
CA ASN A 491 -25.98 -10.48 -28.78
C ASN A 491 -26.79 -9.18 -29.00
N SER A 492 -27.70 -8.80 -28.10
CA SER A 492 -28.34 -7.49 -28.18
C SER A 492 -27.24 -6.42 -28.09
N MET A 493 -27.11 -5.64 -29.16
CA MET A 493 -25.94 -4.84 -29.52
C MET A 493 -25.36 -4.09 -28.31
N LEU A 494 -24.03 -4.21 -28.17
CA LEU A 494 -23.20 -3.35 -27.36
C LEU A 494 -23.09 -1.97 -28.02
#